data_AF-A0A351G2A0-F1
#
_entry.id   AF-A0A351G2A0-F1
#
_cell.length_a   1.000
_cell.length_b   1.000
_cell.length_c   1.000
_cell.angle_alpha   90.00
_cell.angle_beta   90.00
_cell.angle_gamma   90.00
#
_symmetry.space_group_name_H-M   'P 1'
#
loop_
_entity.id
_entity.type
_entity.pdbx_description
1 polymer ?
#
loop_
_entity_poly.entity_id
_entity_poly.type
_entity_poly.pdbx_seq_one_letter_code
_entity_poly.pdbx_strand_id
1 'polypeptide(L)'
;MNPKRSMTLIVHAFTGWALCAATMGIGMATLPMQTTLIVHAVGAPIFFTGVSLSYFRRFNYTSALQTALIFVGFVIAMDFFVVAMLIMGSLEMFTSLLGTWIPFTLIFLSTFLTGLWSARGSGPESAL
;
A
#
# COMPACT_ATOMS: atom_id res chain seq x y z
N MET A 1 17.52 12.84 4.37
CA MET A 1 16.16 13.12 4.92
C MET A 1 16.25 13.18 6.43
N ASN A 2 15.40 13.98 7.09
CA ASN A 2 15.28 13.95 8.55
C ASN A 2 14.78 12.55 8.98
N PRO A 3 15.43 11.89 9.96
CA PRO A 3 15.09 10.52 10.36
C PRO A 3 13.63 10.35 10.78
N LYS A 4 13.04 11.39 11.41
CA LYS A 4 11.62 11.38 11.81
C LYS A 4 10.69 11.27 10.60
N ARG A 5 10.99 11.98 9.50
CA ARG A 5 10.16 11.96 8.27
C ARG A 5 10.24 10.61 7.56
N SER A 6 11.44 10.05 7.46
CA SER A 6 11.63 8.70 6.89
C SER A 6 10.91 7.65 7.73
N MET A 7 10.99 7.73 9.06
CA MET A 7 10.31 6.80 9.95
C MET A 7 8.80 6.87 9.80
N THR A 8 8.20 8.07 9.72
CA THR A 8 6.76 8.21 9.47
C THR A 8 6.34 7.54 8.16
N LEU A 9 7.08 7.75 7.07
CA LEU A 9 6.79 7.13 5.78
C LEU A 9 6.82 5.61 5.84
N ILE A 10 7.87 5.05 6.45
CA ILE A 10 8.05 3.59 6.58
C ILE A 10 6.94 2.99 7.43
N VAL A 11 6.55 3.63 8.54
CA VAL A 11 5.47 3.14 9.40
C VAL A 11 4.14 3.08 8.65
N HIS A 12 3.83 4.08 7.82
CA HIS A 12 2.60 4.06 7.01
C HIS A 12 2.66 2.96 5.95
N ALA A 13 3.77 2.84 5.21
CA ALA A 13 3.94 1.79 4.21
C ALA A 13 3.84 0.39 4.84
N PHE A 14 4.47 0.18 6.00
CA PHE A 14 4.39 -1.05 6.77
C PHE A 14 2.97 -1.34 7.25
N THR A 15 2.23 -0.32 7.71
CA THR A 15 0.83 -0.49 8.13
C THR A 15 -0.03 -0.97 6.96
N GLY A 16 0.13 -0.37 5.78
CA GLY A 16 -0.58 -0.80 4.57
C GLY A 16 -0.23 -2.25 4.18
N TRP A 17 1.06 -2.60 4.18
CA TRP A 17 1.51 -3.97 3.94
C TRP A 17 0.95 -4.97 4.96
N ALA A 18 0.98 -4.63 6.26
CA ALA A 18 0.51 -5.52 7.32
C ALA A 18 -1.01 -5.81 7.19
N LEU A 19 -1.80 -4.82 6.78
CA LEU A 19 -3.23 -5.01 6.49
C LEU A 19 -3.46 -5.95 5.29
N CYS A 20 -2.64 -5.80 4.24
CA CYS A 20 -2.63 -6.71 3.09
C CYS A 20 -2.28 -8.14 3.50
N ALA A 21 -1.18 -8.32 4.26
CA ALA A 21 -0.72 -9.61 4.76
C ALA A 21 -1.76 -10.25 5.69
N ALA A 22 -2.40 -9.48 6.57
CA ALA A 22 -3.48 -9.96 7.43
C ALA A 22 -4.68 -10.45 6.60
N THR A 23 -5.06 -9.72 5.55
CA THR A 23 -6.16 -10.11 4.66
C THR A 23 -5.86 -11.43 3.95
N MET A 24 -4.63 -11.60 3.45
CA MET A 24 -4.19 -12.85 2.84
C MET A 24 -4.14 -14.00 3.85
N GLY A 25 -3.53 -13.76 5.02
CA GLY A 25 -3.40 -14.79 6.07
C GLY A 25 -4.74 -15.28 6.60
N ILE A 26 -5.66 -14.35 6.91
CA ILE A 26 -7.02 -14.69 7.36
C ILE A 26 -7.80 -15.34 6.22
N GLY A 27 -7.72 -14.78 5.01
CA GLY A 27 -8.42 -15.33 3.84
C GLY A 27 -8.00 -16.76 3.53
N MET A 28 -6.70 -17.05 3.47
CA MET A 28 -6.20 -18.40 3.21
C MET A 28 -6.62 -19.40 4.30
N ALA A 29 -6.84 -18.94 5.54
CA ALA A 29 -7.30 -19.79 6.64
C ALA A 29 -8.83 -20.01 6.66
N THR A 30 -9.61 -19.16 6.00
CA THR A 30 -11.08 -19.13 6.17
C THR A 30 -11.88 -19.21 4.86
N LEU A 31 -11.26 -18.93 3.73
CA LEU A 31 -11.89 -18.78 2.41
C LEU A 31 -11.15 -19.59 1.35
N PRO A 32 -11.82 -19.96 0.24
CA PRO A 32 -11.15 -20.49 -0.94
C PRO A 32 -10.10 -19.51 -1.47
N MET A 33 -9.04 -20.02 -2.09
CA MET A 33 -7.93 -19.20 -2.60
C MET A 33 -8.40 -18.10 -3.56
N GLN A 34 -9.26 -18.43 -4.53
CA GLN A 34 -9.77 -17.45 -5.49
C GLN A 34 -10.51 -16.30 -4.79
N THR A 35 -11.35 -16.61 -3.80
CA THR A 35 -12.09 -15.60 -3.02
C THR A 35 -11.12 -14.76 -2.19
N THR A 36 -10.11 -15.37 -1.58
CA THR A 36 -9.04 -14.66 -0.85
C THR A 36 -8.34 -13.64 -1.72
N LEU A 37 -7.94 -14.03 -2.95
CA LEU A 37 -7.27 -13.13 -3.89
C LEU A 37 -8.16 -11.96 -4.31
N ILE A 38 -9.46 -12.21 -4.55
CA ILE A 38 -10.43 -11.14 -4.87
C ILE A 38 -10.59 -10.18 -3.69
N VAL A 39 -10.80 -10.70 -2.48
CA VAL A 39 -10.93 -9.88 -1.27
C VAL A 39 -9.67 -9.07 -1.02
N HIS A 40 -8.49 -9.66 -1.21
CA HIS A 40 -7.21 -8.96 -1.11
C HIS A 40 -7.06 -7.86 -2.16
N ALA A 41 -7.35 -8.16 -3.44
CA ALA A 41 -7.24 -7.19 -4.53
C ALA A 41 -8.18 -5.99 -4.34
N VAL A 42 -9.35 -6.18 -3.75
CA VAL A 42 -10.29 -5.10 -3.39
C VAL A 42 -9.86 -4.38 -2.10
N GLY A 43 -9.37 -5.12 -1.10
CA GLY A 43 -8.94 -4.58 0.18
C GLY A 43 -7.71 -3.67 0.06
N ALA A 44 -6.73 -4.06 -0.75
CA ALA A 44 -5.48 -3.32 -0.94
C ALA A 44 -5.67 -1.83 -1.28
N PRO A 45 -6.44 -1.43 -2.32
CA PRO A 45 -6.69 -0.02 -2.58
C PRO A 45 -7.48 0.68 -1.46
N ILE A 46 -8.36 0.00 -0.73
CA ILE A 46 -9.09 0.60 0.39
C ILE A 46 -8.12 0.96 1.52
N PHE A 47 -7.26 0.02 1.91
CA PHE A 47 -6.25 0.23 2.95
C PHE A 47 -5.30 1.34 2.57
N PHE A 48 -4.77 1.31 1.35
CA PHE A 48 -3.82 2.31 0.89
C PHE A 48 -4.45 3.69 0.67
N THR A 49 -5.74 3.78 0.35
CA THR A 49 -6.48 5.06 0.37
C THR A 49 -6.52 5.62 1.79
N GLY A 50 -6.92 4.82 2.78
CA GLY A 50 -7.00 5.27 4.17
C GLY A 50 -5.64 5.68 4.76
N VAL A 51 -4.61 4.86 4.54
CA VAL A 51 -3.24 5.12 4.99
C VAL A 51 -2.67 6.36 4.32
N SER A 52 -2.81 6.49 2.99
CA SER A 52 -2.30 7.65 2.26
C SER A 52 -3.05 8.93 2.62
N LEU A 53 -4.36 8.87 2.85
CA LEU A 53 -5.14 10.01 3.32
C LEU A 53 -4.66 10.49 4.69
N SER A 54 -4.42 9.56 5.63
CA SER A 54 -3.82 9.89 6.94
C SER A 54 -2.46 10.55 6.78
N TYR A 55 -1.62 10.02 5.89
CA TYR A 55 -0.29 10.55 5.62
C TYR A 55 -0.33 11.97 5.02
N PHE A 56 -1.10 12.19 3.97
CA PHE A 56 -1.19 13.48 3.27
C PHE A 56 -1.89 14.56 4.08
N ARG A 57 -2.85 14.22 4.94
CA ARG A 57 -3.53 15.22 5.80
C ARG A 57 -2.68 15.68 6.97
N ARG A 58 -1.78 14.84 7.49
CA ARG A 58 -1.03 15.13 8.73
C ARG A 58 0.44 15.47 8.52
N PHE A 59 1.08 14.88 7.51
CA PHE A 59 2.54 14.94 7.36
C PHE A 59 2.96 15.54 6.02
N ASN A 60 2.43 15.00 4.91
CA ASN A 60 2.63 15.52 3.55
C ASN A 60 4.10 15.86 3.19
N TYR A 61 5.06 14.98 3.54
CA TYR A 61 6.49 15.26 3.34
C TYR A 61 7.02 14.98 1.93
N THR A 62 6.23 14.30 1.09
CA THR A 62 6.62 13.81 -0.23
C THR A 62 5.52 14.08 -1.24
N SER A 63 5.87 14.19 -2.53
CA SER A 63 4.86 14.33 -3.58
C SER A 63 3.98 13.07 -3.70
N ALA A 64 2.83 13.21 -4.35
CA ALA A 64 1.92 12.09 -4.60
C ALA A 64 2.63 10.90 -5.29
N LEU A 65 3.43 11.20 -6.33
CA LEU A 65 4.18 10.20 -7.07
C LEU A 65 5.25 9.53 -6.20
N GLN A 66 6.03 10.32 -5.43
CA GLN A 66 7.06 9.77 -4.54
C GLN A 66 6.44 8.84 -3.49
N THR A 67 5.33 9.25 -2.88
CA THR A 67 4.64 8.44 -1.87
C THR A 67 4.12 7.13 -2.46
N ALA A 68 3.49 7.19 -3.65
CA ALA A 68 2.99 6.00 -4.34
C ALA A 68 4.11 5.01 -4.67
N LEU A 69 5.26 5.50 -5.19
CA LEU A 69 6.42 4.67 -5.47
C LEU A 69 7.05 4.07 -4.21
N ILE A 70 7.17 4.85 -3.13
CA ILE A 70 7.71 4.36 -1.85
C ILE A 70 6.79 3.28 -1.27
N PHE A 71 5.46 3.52 -1.27
CA PHE A 71 4.50 2.59 -0.70
C PHE A 71 4.45 1.27 -1.48
N VAL A 72 4.29 1.32 -2.80
CA VAL A 72 4.28 0.10 -3.61
C VAL A 72 5.63 -0.60 -3.58
N GLY A 73 6.74 0.14 -3.64
CA GLY A 73 8.09 -0.44 -3.56
C GLY A 73 8.36 -1.12 -2.22
N PHE A 74 7.86 -0.55 -1.12
CA PHE A 74 7.93 -1.17 0.19
C PHE A 74 7.12 -2.46 0.27
N VAL A 75 5.89 -2.47 -0.26
CA VAL A 75 5.05 -3.69 -0.33
C VAL A 75 5.76 -4.77 -1.15
N ILE A 76 6.26 -4.44 -2.34
CA ILE A 76 7.03 -5.38 -3.19
C ILE A 76 8.23 -5.95 -2.43
N ALA A 77 8.98 -5.10 -1.72
CA ALA A 77 10.13 -5.55 -0.94
C ALA A 77 9.69 -6.50 0.19
N MET A 78 8.65 -6.16 0.94
CA MET A 78 8.16 -7.04 2.00
C MET A 78 7.60 -8.36 1.47
N ASP A 79 6.87 -8.34 0.36
CA ASP A 79 6.33 -9.55 -0.25
C ASP A 79 7.45 -10.43 -0.81
N PHE A 80 8.50 -9.85 -1.38
CA PHE A 80 9.66 -10.59 -1.86
C PHE A 80 10.48 -11.19 -0.71
N PHE A 81 10.91 -10.35 0.24
CA PHE A 81 11.82 -10.77 1.30
C PHE A 81 11.12 -11.60 2.37
N VAL A 82 9.94 -11.19 2.82
CA VAL A 82 9.24 -11.85 3.92
C VAL A 82 8.34 -12.95 3.40
N VAL A 83 7.42 -12.65 2.49
CA VAL A 83 6.41 -13.63 2.10
C VAL A 83 7.01 -14.70 1.18
N ALA A 84 7.69 -14.31 0.12
CA ALA A 84 8.18 -15.25 -0.89
C ALA A 84 9.37 -16.06 -0.38
N MET A 85 10.37 -15.41 0.20
CA MET A 85 11.59 -16.10 0.63
C MET A 85 11.46 -16.76 2.02
N LEU A 86 10.88 -16.09 3.02
CA LEU A 86 10.86 -16.62 4.39
C LEU A 86 9.64 -17.47 4.71
N ILE A 87 8.45 -17.12 4.17
CA ILE A 87 7.20 -17.83 4.49
C ILE A 87 6.90 -18.94 3.48
N MET A 88 6.85 -18.61 2.19
CA MET A 88 6.47 -19.57 1.13
C MET A 88 7.65 -20.39 0.61
N GLY A 89 8.87 -19.85 0.67
CA GLY A 89 10.05 -20.47 0.05
C GLY A 89 9.98 -20.55 -1.48
N SER A 90 9.14 -19.74 -2.14
CA SER A 90 8.95 -19.75 -3.60
C SER A 90 8.59 -18.37 -4.14
N LEU A 91 8.96 -18.09 -5.40
CA LEU A 91 8.63 -16.85 -6.12
C LEU A 91 7.33 -16.97 -6.94
N GLU A 92 6.56 -18.04 -6.75
CA GLU A 92 5.39 -18.35 -7.57
C GLU A 92 4.32 -17.25 -7.49
N MET A 93 4.16 -16.58 -6.34
CA MET A 93 3.19 -15.49 -6.20
C MET A 93 3.39 -14.39 -7.25
N PHE A 94 4.64 -14.10 -7.65
CA PHE A 94 4.95 -13.04 -8.61
C PHE A 94 4.56 -13.40 -10.06
N THR A 95 4.16 -14.65 -10.31
CA THR A 95 3.57 -15.06 -11.59
C THR A 95 2.07 -14.77 -11.66
N SER A 96 1.41 -14.53 -10.51
CA SER A 96 -0.02 -14.30 -10.44
C SER A 96 -0.39 -12.85 -10.77
N LEU A 97 -1.14 -12.67 -11.86
CA LEU A 97 -1.68 -11.36 -12.22
C LEU A 97 -2.66 -10.84 -11.15
N LEU A 98 -3.56 -11.70 -10.69
CA LEU A 98 -4.62 -11.35 -9.72
C LEU A 98 -4.08 -11.18 -8.30
N GLY A 99 -3.12 -12.01 -7.90
CA GLY A 99 -2.60 -12.02 -6.53
C GLY A 99 -1.52 -10.97 -6.26
N THR A 100 -0.89 -10.43 -7.31
CA THR A 100 0.33 -9.62 -7.14
C THR A 100 0.31 -8.34 -7.98
N TRP A 101 0.26 -8.47 -9.31
CA TRP A 101 0.42 -7.32 -10.20
C TRP A 101 -0.77 -6.35 -10.19
N ILE A 102 -2.00 -6.88 -10.13
CA ILE A 102 -3.21 -6.07 -9.98
C ILE A 102 -3.18 -5.34 -8.63
N PRO A 103 -2.99 -6.01 -7.48
CA PRO A 103 -2.82 -5.33 -6.19
C PRO A 103 -1.74 -4.24 -6.20
N PHE A 104 -0.54 -4.50 -6.75
CA PHE A 104 0.52 -3.49 -6.82
C PHE A 104 0.10 -2.25 -7.61
N THR A 105 -0.54 -2.45 -8.76
CA THR A 105 -1.06 -1.36 -9.59
C THR A 105 -2.15 -0.57 -8.86
N LEU A 106 -3.06 -1.27 -8.18
CA LEU A 106 -4.15 -0.65 -7.41
C LEU A 106 -3.62 0.14 -6.20
N ILE A 107 -2.61 -0.38 -5.50
CA ILE A 107 -1.93 0.32 -4.39
C ILE A 107 -1.29 1.62 -4.90
N PHE A 108 -0.57 1.55 -6.02
CA PHE A 108 0.06 2.71 -6.63
C PHE A 108 -0.99 3.75 -7.02
N LEU A 109 -2.02 3.35 -7.78
CA LEU A 109 -3.07 4.26 -8.25
C LEU A 109 -3.85 4.87 -7.09
N SER A 110 -4.25 4.06 -6.10
CA SER A 110 -4.95 4.53 -4.91
C SER A 110 -4.13 5.60 -4.16
N THR A 111 -2.85 5.33 -3.91
CA THR A 111 -1.97 6.26 -3.20
C THR A 111 -1.73 7.53 -4.01
N PHE A 112 -1.49 7.40 -5.31
CA PHE A 112 -1.24 8.52 -6.22
C PHE A 112 -2.46 9.44 -6.34
N LEU A 113 -3.64 8.87 -6.58
CA LEU A 113 -4.89 9.61 -6.70
C LEU A 113 -5.27 10.29 -5.38
N THR A 114 -5.05 9.62 -4.24
CA THR A 114 -5.29 10.21 -2.92
C THR A 114 -4.38 11.43 -2.67
N GLY A 115 -3.13 11.35 -3.10
CA GLY A 115 -2.19 12.47 -3.03
C GLY A 115 -2.61 13.63 -3.93
N LEU A 116 -3.03 13.36 -5.17
CA LEU A 116 -3.53 14.40 -6.09
C LEU A 116 -4.81 15.07 -5.56
N TRP A 117 -5.72 14.28 -5.00
CA TRP A 117 -6.95 14.80 -4.40
C TRP A 117 -6.66 15.65 -3.17
N SER A 118 -5.77 15.19 -2.29
CA SER A 118 -5.38 15.93 -1.08
C SER A 118 -4.67 17.24 -1.41
N ALA A 119 -3.90 17.30 -2.51
CA ALA A 119 -3.25 18.53 -2.97
C ALA A 119 -4.24 19.57 -3.51
N ARG A 120 -5.37 19.14 -4.10
CA ARG A 120 -6.43 20.02 -4.62
C ARG A 120 -7.28 20.64 -3.52
N GLY A 121 -7.46 19.94 -2.39
CA GLY A 121 -8.19 20.46 -1.23
C GLY A 121 -7.46 21.58 -0.47
N SER A 122 -6.19 21.83 -0.80
CA SER A 122 -5.35 22.88 -0.20
C SER A 122 -5.28 24.16 -1.03
N GLY A 123 -6.29 24.42 -1.88
CA GLY A 123 -6.43 25.66 -2.65
C GLY A 123 -6.59 26.91 -1.74
N PRO A 124 -6.43 28.13 -2.28
CA PRO A 124 -5.99 29.35 -1.58
C PRO A 124 -6.94 29.97 -0.53
N GLU A 125 -7.94 29.25 -0.01
CA GLU A 125 -8.83 29.75 1.05
C GLU A 125 -8.20 29.77 2.45
N SER A 126 -7.01 29.18 2.64
CA SER A 126 -6.28 29.26 3.92
C SER A 126 -5.29 30.45 3.98
N ALA A 127 -5.43 31.44 3.10
CA ALA A 127 -4.57 32.62 3.01
C ALA A 127 -5.34 33.94 3.14
N LEU A 128 -6.54 33.92 3.74
CA LEU A 128 -7.32 35.10 4.12
C LEU A 128 -7.61 35.07 5.63
#